data_AF-A0A7W1GBH3-F1
#
_entry.id   AF-A0A7W1GBH3-F1
#
_cell.length_a   1.000
_cell.length_b   1.000
_cell.length_c   1.000
_cell.angle_alpha   90.00
_cell.angle_beta   90.00
_cell.angle_gamma   90.00
#
_symmetry.space_group_name_H-M   'P 1'
#
loop_
_entity.id
_entity.type
_entity.pdbx_description
1 polymer ?
#
loop_
_entity_poly.entity_id
_entity_poly.type
_entity_poly.pdbx_seq_one_letter_code
_entity_poly.pdbx_strand_id
1 'polypeptide(L)'
;MKPKDSCSNAAAQVSRRRFAKGIVASAALAAAPLACSVSSNAQTPPAPKQSPAPPNPQPTLNAAAPTPPSPVAGAYTAVARARFGAQVTDEEMSRIERDLEGNVRSTERLRAFKLNNSDEPDFIFGAG
;
A
#
# COMPACT_ATOMS: atom_id res chain seq x y z
N MET A 1 -10.59 57.96 -5.08
CA MET A 1 -10.77 56.63 -5.70
C MET A 1 -10.01 55.59 -4.86
N LYS A 2 -10.66 54.47 -4.52
CA LYS A 2 -10.06 53.30 -3.86
C LYS A 2 -10.47 52.06 -4.67
N PRO A 3 -9.55 51.18 -5.08
CA PRO A 3 -9.93 49.91 -5.71
C PRO A 3 -10.47 48.93 -4.65
N LYS A 4 -11.46 48.17 -5.08
CA LYS A 4 -12.24 47.19 -4.33
C LYS A 4 -11.78 45.81 -4.83
N ASP A 5 -10.79 45.23 -4.19
CA ASP A 5 -10.30 43.90 -4.55
C ASP A 5 -11.20 42.85 -3.89
N SER A 6 -12.21 42.42 -4.65
CA SER A 6 -13.13 41.35 -4.28
C SER A 6 -12.87 40.14 -5.17
N CYS A 7 -11.88 39.33 -4.79
CA CYS A 7 -11.76 37.93 -5.21
C CYS A 7 -11.59 37.06 -3.96
N SER A 8 -12.64 36.99 -3.14
CA SER A 8 -12.75 36.03 -2.05
C SER A 8 -13.72 34.93 -2.48
N ASN A 9 -13.23 33.90 -3.18
CA ASN A 9 -13.78 32.53 -3.13
C ASN A 9 -12.99 31.61 -4.06
N ALA A 10 -12.22 30.68 -3.49
CA ALA A 10 -11.80 29.40 -4.11
C ALA A 10 -10.78 28.65 -3.24
N ALA A 11 -10.29 29.23 -2.14
CA ALA A 11 -9.46 28.50 -1.17
C ALA A 11 -10.32 27.83 -0.09
N ALA A 12 -11.28 27.00 -0.49
CA ALA A 12 -12.01 26.16 0.44
C ALA A 12 -12.38 24.87 -0.28
N GLN A 13 -11.62 23.81 -0.02
CA GLN A 13 -12.05 22.41 0.14
C GLN A 13 -10.86 21.48 -0.10
N VAL A 14 -9.89 21.48 0.83
CA VAL A 14 -9.09 20.27 1.11
C VAL A 14 -9.10 20.08 2.62
N SER A 15 -10.10 19.34 3.10
CA SER A 15 -10.26 19.01 4.51
C SER A 15 -9.54 17.71 4.86
N ARG A 16 -8.24 17.82 5.21
CA ARG A 16 -7.52 16.76 5.94
C ARG A 16 -7.76 16.81 7.46
N ARG A 17 -8.41 17.87 7.96
CA ARG A 17 -8.55 18.15 9.40
C ARG A 17 -9.86 17.65 10.02
N ARG A 18 -10.85 17.23 9.23
CA ARG A 18 -12.13 16.68 9.74
C ARG A 18 -12.14 15.16 9.86
N PHE A 19 -11.22 14.44 9.21
CA PHE A 19 -11.18 12.98 9.24
C PHE A 19 -10.49 12.41 10.50
N ALA A 20 -9.58 13.15 11.14
CA ALA A 20 -8.84 12.68 12.32
C ALA A 20 -9.44 13.10 13.68
N LYS A 21 -10.65 13.68 13.71
CA LYS A 21 -11.25 14.24 14.95
C LYS A 21 -12.35 13.37 15.56
N GLY A 22 -12.26 12.05 15.39
CA GLY A 22 -13.23 11.10 15.93
C GLY A 22 -12.63 9.87 16.63
N ILE A 23 -11.37 9.91 17.09
CA ILE A 23 -10.77 8.78 17.83
C ILE A 23 -9.99 9.26 19.06
N VAL A 24 -10.62 10.05 19.95
CA VAL A 24 -10.10 10.26 21.32
C VAL A 24 -11.27 10.48 22.28
N ALA A 25 -11.84 9.39 22.78
CA ALA A 25 -12.58 9.24 24.05
C ALA A 25 -13.12 7.81 24.01
N SER A 26 -12.62 6.82 24.73
CA SER A 26 -12.61 6.81 26.19
C SER A 26 -11.96 5.48 26.61
N ALA A 27 -10.89 5.58 27.40
CA ALA A 27 -10.45 4.48 28.23
C ALA A 27 -11.22 4.56 29.55
N ALA A 28 -11.78 3.42 29.95
CA ALA A 28 -12.24 3.01 31.29
C ALA A 28 -13.74 2.68 31.41
N LEU A 29 -13.95 1.51 32.04
CA LEU A 29 -15.13 1.00 32.75
C LEU A 29 -16.11 0.11 31.99
N ALA A 30 -16.03 -1.17 32.39
CA ALA A 30 -17.14 -2.01 32.84
C ALA A 30 -18.08 -2.67 31.82
N ALA A 31 -18.27 -3.97 32.07
CA ALA A 31 -19.22 -4.90 31.50
C ALA A 31 -20.63 -4.35 31.25
N ALA A 32 -21.20 -4.67 30.08
CA ALA A 32 -22.50 -5.32 29.86
C ALA A 32 -22.99 -5.06 28.41
N PRO A 33 -23.68 -6.03 27.75
CA PRO A 33 -24.05 -5.94 26.35
C PRO A 33 -25.33 -5.12 26.21
N LEU A 34 -25.30 -4.05 25.42
CA LEU A 34 -26.50 -3.31 25.03
C LEU A 34 -26.76 -3.57 23.55
N ALA A 35 -27.76 -4.43 23.34
CA ALA A 35 -28.39 -4.70 22.07
C ALA A 35 -28.88 -3.38 21.44
N CYS A 36 -28.30 -3.00 20.30
CA CYS A 36 -28.94 -2.04 19.40
C CYS A 36 -29.82 -2.80 18.42
N SER A 37 -31.11 -2.64 18.66
CA SER A 37 -32.24 -3.01 17.82
C SER A 37 -32.02 -2.60 16.36
N VAL A 38 -32.17 -3.59 15.50
CA VAL A 38 -32.27 -3.52 14.04
C VAL A 38 -33.49 -2.67 13.67
N SER A 39 -33.28 -1.57 12.93
CA SER A 39 -34.36 -0.90 12.22
C SER A 39 -34.54 -1.57 10.86
N SER A 40 -35.54 -2.44 10.80
CA SER A 40 -36.08 -3.07 9.60
C SER A 40 -36.56 -2.02 8.61
N ASN A 41 -36.04 -2.04 7.38
CA ASN A 41 -36.73 -1.47 6.23
C ASN A 41 -37.21 -2.61 5.34
N ALA A 42 -38.45 -2.48 4.87
CA ALA A 42 -39.32 -3.55 4.42
C ALA A 42 -38.84 -4.27 3.14
N GLN A 43 -39.20 -5.54 3.08
CA GLN A 43 -38.89 -6.51 2.04
C GLN A 43 -39.68 -6.24 0.74
N THR A 44 -38.98 -6.26 -0.41
CA THR A 44 -39.55 -6.72 -1.68
C THR A 44 -39.24 -8.22 -1.85
N PRO A 45 -40.14 -9.02 -2.46
CA PRO A 45 -39.96 -10.48 -2.59
C PRO A 45 -38.70 -10.86 -3.40
N PRO A 46 -38.06 -12.01 -3.07
CA PRO A 46 -36.75 -12.36 -3.60
C PRO A 46 -36.79 -12.86 -5.04
N ALA A 47 -35.94 -12.29 -5.90
CA ALA A 47 -35.43 -12.99 -7.07
C ALA A 47 -34.60 -14.21 -6.60
N PRO A 48 -34.57 -15.32 -7.35
CA PRO A 48 -33.89 -16.55 -6.94
C PRO A 48 -32.41 -16.26 -6.65
N LYS A 49 -31.99 -16.61 -5.43
CA LYS A 49 -30.61 -16.48 -4.95
C LYS A 49 -29.72 -17.38 -5.78
N GLN A 50 -28.92 -16.79 -6.65
CA GLN A 50 -27.75 -17.43 -7.21
C GLN A 50 -26.78 -17.70 -6.05
N SER A 51 -26.40 -18.97 -5.87
CA SER A 51 -25.46 -19.39 -4.82
C SER A 51 -24.19 -18.54 -4.87
N PRO A 52 -23.64 -18.10 -3.71
CA PRO A 52 -22.36 -17.41 -3.69
C PRO A 52 -21.30 -18.34 -4.32
N ALA A 53 -20.57 -17.81 -5.30
CA ALA A 53 -19.34 -18.45 -5.76
C ALA A 53 -18.42 -18.69 -4.54
N PRO A 54 -17.66 -19.81 -4.51
CA PRO A 54 -16.73 -20.05 -3.42
C PRO A 54 -15.76 -18.88 -3.28
N PRO A 55 -15.34 -18.53 -2.05
CA PRO A 55 -14.37 -17.48 -1.83
C PRO A 55 -13.12 -17.77 -2.66
N ASN A 56 -12.70 -16.77 -3.45
CA ASN A 56 -11.46 -16.81 -4.21
C ASN A 56 -10.32 -17.19 -3.23
N PRO A 57 -9.51 -18.24 -3.49
CA PRO A 57 -8.45 -18.61 -2.58
C PRO A 57 -7.50 -17.43 -2.40
N GLN A 58 -7.44 -16.90 -1.17
CA GLN A 58 -6.40 -15.95 -0.80
C GLN A 58 -5.05 -16.64 -1.01
N PRO A 59 -4.04 -15.95 -1.58
CA PRO A 59 -2.69 -16.48 -1.66
C PRO A 59 -2.21 -16.79 -0.24
N THR A 60 -2.17 -18.07 0.12
CA THR A 60 -1.50 -18.47 1.34
C THR A 60 -0.02 -18.18 1.10
N LEU A 61 0.53 -17.27 1.91
CA LEU A 61 1.98 -17.10 2.01
C LEU A 61 2.53 -18.38 2.64
N ASN A 62 2.66 -19.44 1.83
CA ASN A 62 3.33 -20.66 2.24
C ASN A 62 4.74 -20.23 2.67
N ALA A 63 5.09 -20.52 3.92
CA ALA A 63 6.43 -20.32 4.44
C ALA A 63 7.39 -21.11 3.55
N ALA A 64 8.00 -20.42 2.58
CA ALA A 64 8.90 -21.01 1.63
C ALA A 64 10.12 -21.55 2.38
N ALA A 65 10.56 -22.75 2.00
CA ALA A 65 11.82 -23.30 2.48
C ALA A 65 12.96 -22.27 2.29
N PRO A 66 13.99 -22.28 3.15
CA PRO A 66 15.09 -21.34 3.07
C PRO A 66 15.69 -21.35 1.66
N THR A 67 15.46 -20.26 0.93
CA THR A 67 15.98 -20.11 -0.43
C THR A 67 17.44 -19.64 -0.31
N PRO A 68 18.38 -20.23 -1.07
CA PRO A 68 19.78 -19.81 -1.02
C PRO A 68 19.93 -18.32 -1.35
N PRO A 69 20.97 -17.65 -0.83
CA PRO A 69 21.24 -16.24 -1.11
C PRO A 69 21.57 -16.04 -2.60
N SER A 70 21.12 -14.92 -3.16
CA SER A 70 21.35 -14.55 -4.55
C SER A 70 22.78 -14.04 -4.73
N PRO A 71 23.57 -14.61 -5.66
CA PRO A 71 24.90 -14.10 -5.99
C PRO A 71 24.87 -12.65 -6.48
N VAL A 72 23.80 -12.26 -7.18
CA VAL A 72 23.61 -10.90 -7.71
C VAL A 72 23.37 -9.91 -6.57
N ALA A 73 22.54 -10.27 -5.60
CA ALA A 73 22.32 -9.43 -4.42
C ALA A 73 23.62 -9.21 -3.64
N GLY A 74 24.41 -10.27 -3.44
CA GLY A 74 25.74 -10.17 -2.82
C GLY A 74 26.69 -9.22 -3.58
N ALA A 75 26.70 -9.28 -4.91
CA ALA A 75 27.50 -8.37 -5.73
C ALA A 75 27.04 -6.90 -5.60
N TYR A 76 25.73 -6.65 -5.56
CA TYR A 76 25.21 -5.30 -5.33
C TYR A 76 25.54 -4.78 -3.93
N THR A 77 25.45 -5.63 -2.91
CA THR A 77 25.87 -5.28 -1.55
C THR A 77 27.37 -4.96 -1.49
N ALA A 78 28.22 -5.68 -2.23
CA ALA A 78 29.65 -5.38 -2.30
C ALA A 78 29.92 -3.99 -2.90
N VAL A 79 29.19 -3.62 -3.96
CA VAL A 79 29.26 -2.27 -4.54
C VAL A 79 28.75 -1.22 -3.55
N ALA A 80 27.65 -1.49 -2.86
CA ALA A 80 27.10 -0.58 -1.85
C ALA A 80 28.10 -0.35 -0.70
N ARG A 81 28.72 -1.42 -0.20
CA ARG A 81 29.76 -1.35 0.84
C ARG A 81 30.98 -0.57 0.36
N ALA A 82 31.43 -0.78 -0.88
CA ALA A 82 32.56 -0.03 -1.43
C ALA A 82 32.28 1.48 -1.54
N ARG A 83 31.03 1.87 -1.81
CA ARG A 83 30.65 3.29 -1.99
C ARG A 83 30.25 3.97 -0.69
N PHE A 84 29.57 3.26 0.21
CA PHE A 84 28.88 3.85 1.35
C PHE A 84 29.27 3.23 2.70
N GLY A 85 30.17 2.26 2.74
CA GLY A 85 30.52 1.52 3.96
C GLY A 85 31.08 2.39 5.09
N ALA A 86 31.62 3.56 4.80
CA ALA A 86 32.07 4.52 5.82
C ALA A 86 30.92 5.27 6.52
N GLN A 87 29.71 5.25 5.95
CA GLN A 87 28.55 6.02 6.39
C GLN A 87 27.41 5.15 6.92
N VAL A 88 27.55 3.82 6.82
CA VAL A 88 26.48 2.85 7.08
C VAL A 88 27.01 1.81 8.05
N THR A 89 26.28 1.51 9.11
CA THR A 89 26.71 0.48 10.06
C THR A 89 26.59 -0.92 9.46
N ASP A 90 27.25 -1.91 10.06
CA ASP A 90 27.18 -3.28 9.57
C ASP A 90 25.74 -3.85 9.66
N GLU A 91 24.98 -3.46 10.67
CA GLU A 91 23.57 -3.84 10.82
C GLU A 91 22.69 -3.24 9.72
N GLU A 92 22.93 -1.98 9.37
CA GLU A 92 22.25 -1.31 8.26
C GLU A 92 22.65 -1.94 6.92
N MET A 93 23.93 -2.28 6.76
CA MET A 93 24.41 -2.99 5.57
C MET A 93 23.74 -4.37 5.43
N SER A 94 23.54 -5.09 6.54
CA SER A 94 22.80 -6.36 6.55
C SER A 94 21.32 -6.18 6.21
N ARG A 95 20.69 -5.07 6.60
CA ARG A 95 19.32 -4.72 6.15
C ARG A 95 19.29 -4.48 4.64
N ILE A 96 20.22 -3.68 4.13
CA ILE A 96 20.35 -3.39 2.70
C ILE A 96 20.52 -4.70 1.90
N GLU A 97 21.36 -5.62 2.37
CA GLU A 97 21.55 -6.91 1.71
C GLU A 97 20.25 -7.72 1.60
N ARG A 98 19.46 -7.78 2.67
CA ARG A 98 18.14 -8.46 2.65
C ARG A 98 17.14 -7.80 1.72
N ASP A 99 17.13 -6.47 1.67
CA ASP A 99 16.24 -5.72 0.77
C ASP A 99 16.64 -5.94 -0.69
N LEU A 100 17.94 -5.95 -0.98
CA LEU A 100 18.49 -6.27 -2.30
C LEU A 100 18.14 -7.70 -2.73
N GLU A 101 18.23 -8.68 -1.82
CA GLU A 101 17.80 -10.05 -2.06
C GLU A 101 16.33 -10.12 -2.49
N GLY A 102 15.45 -9.41 -1.76
CA GLY A 102 14.03 -9.31 -2.10
C GLY A 102 13.78 -8.64 -3.45
N ASN A 103 14.53 -7.57 -3.75
CA ASN A 103 14.42 -6.83 -5.00
C ASN A 103 14.89 -7.67 -6.20
N VAL A 104 16.01 -8.37 -6.09
CA VAL A 104 16.51 -9.25 -7.17
C VAL A 104 15.45 -10.29 -7.52
N ARG A 105 14.89 -10.99 -6.52
CA ARG A 105 13.83 -11.99 -6.74
C ARG A 105 12.57 -11.39 -7.35
N SER A 106 12.19 -10.20 -6.91
CA SER A 106 11.01 -9.51 -7.43
C SER A 106 11.22 -9.11 -8.89
N THR A 107 12.41 -8.59 -9.22
CA THR A 107 12.75 -8.22 -10.60
C THR A 107 12.88 -9.42 -11.53
N GLU A 108 13.37 -10.57 -11.06
CA GLU A 108 13.37 -11.82 -11.83
C GLU A 108 11.95 -12.24 -12.23
N ARG A 109 10.99 -12.13 -11.29
CA ARG A 109 9.58 -12.40 -11.58
C ARG A 109 9.01 -11.40 -12.58
N LEU A 110 9.36 -10.12 -12.48
CA LEU A 110 8.93 -9.10 -13.43
C LEU A 110 9.52 -9.32 -14.83
N ARG A 111 10.79 -9.75 -14.93
CA ARG A 111 11.45 -10.08 -16.21
C ARG A 111 10.86 -11.31 -16.89
N ALA A 112 10.15 -12.17 -16.17
CA ALA A 112 9.46 -13.31 -16.76
C ALA A 112 8.27 -12.87 -17.65
N PHE A 113 7.76 -11.66 -17.46
CA PHE A 113 6.75 -11.07 -18.34
C PHE A 113 7.43 -10.55 -19.61
N LYS A 114 7.04 -11.08 -20.77
CA LYS A 114 7.51 -10.61 -22.07
C LYS A 114 6.76 -9.36 -22.46
N LEU A 115 7.47 -8.26 -22.55
CA LEU A 115 6.99 -7.00 -23.10
C LEU A 115 7.57 -6.79 -24.50
N ASN A 116 6.78 -6.27 -25.41
CA ASN A 116 7.25 -5.75 -26.69
C ASN A 116 7.77 -4.32 -26.49
N ASN A 117 8.68 -3.87 -27.35
CA ASN A 117 9.14 -2.48 -27.32
C ASN A 117 8.01 -1.47 -27.60
N SER A 118 6.89 -1.93 -28.16
CA SER A 118 5.68 -1.12 -28.40
C SER A 118 4.73 -1.08 -27.19
N ASP A 119 4.98 -1.85 -26.13
CA ASP A 119 4.16 -1.80 -24.92
C ASP A 119 4.50 -0.51 -24.16
N GLU A 120 3.53 0.40 -24.08
CA GLU A 120 3.70 1.70 -23.45
C GLU A 120 3.70 1.59 -21.91
N PRO A 121 4.39 2.49 -21.19
CA PRO A 121 4.25 2.59 -19.74
C PRO A 121 2.82 3.01 -19.36
N ASP A 122 2.41 2.63 -18.14
CA ASP A 122 1.09 2.95 -17.59
C ASP A 122 0.76 4.45 -17.61
N PHE A 123 1.79 5.30 -17.51
CA PHE A 123 1.64 6.75 -17.58
C PHE A 123 2.75 7.39 -18.43
N ILE A 124 2.34 8.34 -19.28
CA ILE A 124 3.22 9.21 -20.08
C ILE A 124 3.07 10.65 -19.60
N PHE A 125 4.18 11.33 -19.36
CA PHE A 125 4.19 12.77 -19.08
C PHE A 125 4.12 13.56 -20.40
N GLY A 126 3.11 14.42 -20.54
CA GLY A 126 3.01 15.39 -21.63
C GLY A 126 3.52 16.77 -21.21
N ALA A 127 4.17 17.48 -22.13
CA ALA A 127 4.43 18.91 -21.95
C ALA A 127 3.13 19.68 -22.26
N GLY A 128 2.68 20.50 -21.31
CA GLY A 128 1.59 21.47 -21.49
C GLY A 128 2.11 22.89 -21.34
#